data_AF-A0A6N0HQ05-F1
#
_entry.id   AF-A0A6N0HQ05-F1
#
_cell.length_a   1.000
_cell.length_b   1.000
_cell.length_c   1.000
_cell.angle_alpha   90.00
_cell.angle_beta   90.00
_cell.angle_gamma   90.00
#
_symmetry.space_group_name_H-M   'P 1'
#
loop_
_entity.id
_entity.type
_entity.pdbx_description
1 polymer ?
#
loop_
_entity_poly.entity_id
_entity_poly.type
_entity_poly.pdbx_seq_one_letter_code
_entity_poly.pdbx_strand_id
1 'polypeptide(L)'
;MGRKDKSKFEKWFSLNRHQRRLGAKNLSNQIDTDFRSQKNKLITDGKIIYTHGSPKSIEKHFNTLKNEFSGQSEFCYTHAKIIVLIRQDFESSKHFAIFKNLRYKETRFLLKNLNTRWLISATDTFADYSNDNALRGLSIACSCLLNTVKIQESERFITNTQNYKDDKEKIIRLDNEERIALFYGISVFKIGTNDTLRNMRWRIDKAAKINIVGQILLEVFLRLQKFDTIYKRLKNKHTRGKTGWW
;
A
#
# COMPACT_ATOMS: atom_id res chain seq x y z
N MET A 1 -22.87 -1.81 8.46
CA MET A 1 -22.98 -0.33 8.50
C MET A 1 -21.62 0.26 8.86
N GLY A 2 -21.01 1.07 7.98
CA GLY A 2 -19.81 1.82 8.33
C GLY A 2 -20.11 2.84 9.43
N ARG A 3 -19.17 3.10 10.35
CA ARG A 3 -19.34 4.15 11.36
C ARG A 3 -19.66 5.49 10.67
N LYS A 4 -20.73 6.14 11.11
CA LYS A 4 -21.15 7.47 10.62
C LYS A 4 -19.99 8.46 10.74
N ASP A 5 -19.74 9.20 9.67
CA ASP A 5 -18.72 10.22 9.66
C ASP A 5 -19.11 11.34 10.62
N LYS A 6 -18.23 11.66 11.58
CA LYS A 6 -18.56 12.63 12.64
C LYS A 6 -18.70 14.03 12.05
N SER A 7 -19.73 14.76 12.49
CA SER A 7 -19.93 16.18 12.16
C SER A 7 -18.77 17.04 12.68
N LYS A 8 -18.62 18.26 12.14
CA LYS A 8 -17.60 19.22 12.61
C LYS A 8 -17.70 19.50 14.11
N PHE A 9 -18.93 19.55 14.63
CA PHE A 9 -19.24 19.79 16.04
C PHE A 9 -18.79 18.62 16.94
N GLU A 10 -19.17 17.38 16.60
CA GLU A 10 -18.72 16.18 17.33
C GLU A 10 -17.20 15.99 17.27
N LYS A 11 -16.60 16.36 16.14
CA LYS A 11 -15.16 16.39 15.93
C LYS A 11 -14.50 17.43 16.87
N TRP A 12 -15.13 18.59 17.12
CA TRP A 12 -14.60 19.65 17.99
C TRP A 12 -14.61 19.27 19.48
N PHE A 13 -15.61 18.54 19.98
CA PHE A 13 -15.66 18.10 21.39
C PHE A 13 -14.89 16.79 21.67
N SER A 14 -14.24 16.21 20.67
CA SER A 14 -13.55 14.92 20.86
C SER A 14 -12.23 15.10 21.61
N LEU A 15 -12.23 14.87 22.93
CA LEU A 15 -11.03 14.88 23.77
C LEU A 15 -9.91 13.98 23.23
N ASN A 16 -10.25 12.77 22.77
CA ASN A 16 -9.29 11.86 22.13
C ASN A 16 -8.66 12.44 20.86
N ARG A 17 -9.39 13.26 20.09
CA ARG A 17 -8.87 13.92 18.88
C ARG A 17 -7.92 15.05 19.25
N HIS A 18 -8.25 15.84 20.27
CA HIS A 18 -7.35 16.87 20.80
C HIS A 18 -6.08 16.27 21.38
N GLN A 19 -6.19 15.23 22.19
CA GLN A 19 -5.04 14.55 22.80
C GLN A 19 -4.06 14.04 21.74
N ARG A 20 -4.56 13.46 20.65
CA ARG A 20 -3.73 12.97 19.53
C ARG A 20 -2.96 14.09 18.85
N ARG A 21 -3.54 15.30 18.76
CA ARG A 21 -2.95 16.47 18.11
C ARG A 21 -2.05 17.29 19.02
N LEU A 22 -1.95 16.97 20.31
CA LEU A 22 -1.04 17.67 21.23
C LEU A 22 0.39 17.59 20.69
N GLY A 23 1.04 18.75 20.55
CA GLY A 23 2.39 18.89 19.99
C GLY A 23 2.46 18.96 18.45
N ALA A 24 1.35 18.73 17.74
CA ALA A 24 1.34 18.69 16.26
C ALA A 24 1.77 20.01 15.62
N LYS A 25 1.45 21.17 16.22
CA LYS A 25 1.89 22.48 15.72
C LYS A 25 3.41 22.62 15.73
N ASN A 26 4.05 22.30 16.86
CA ASN A 26 5.51 22.38 16.99
C ASN A 26 6.19 21.38 16.05
N LEU A 27 5.70 20.14 16.00
CA LEU A 27 6.26 19.09 15.14
C LEU A 27 6.03 19.35 13.65
N SER A 28 4.91 19.95 13.27
CA SER A 28 4.62 20.38 11.90
C SER A 28 5.61 21.46 11.43
N ASN A 29 5.92 22.44 12.29
CA ASN A 29 6.92 23.46 12.00
C ASN A 29 8.35 22.91 11.89
N GLN A 30 8.61 21.75 12.50
CA GLN A 30 9.89 21.04 12.43
C GLN A 30 9.98 20.08 11.24
N ILE A 31 8.95 19.98 10.39
CA ILE A 31 9.07 19.24 9.13
C ILE A 31 10.01 20.03 8.22
N ASP A 32 11.26 19.61 8.24
CA ASP A 32 12.29 20.11 7.34
C ASP A 32 11.88 19.84 5.88
N THR A 33 12.00 20.89 5.07
CA THR A 33 11.64 20.89 3.65
C THR A 33 12.85 20.73 2.74
N ASP A 34 14.08 20.65 3.29
CA ASP A 34 15.27 20.23 2.57
C ASP A 34 15.27 18.71 2.33
N PHE A 35 14.40 18.30 1.42
CA PHE A 35 14.28 16.92 0.99
C PHE A 35 15.56 16.39 0.32
N ARG A 36 16.43 17.27 -0.19
CA ARG A 36 17.68 16.84 -0.82
C ARG A 36 18.65 16.32 0.24
N SER A 37 18.82 17.05 1.34
CA SER A 37 19.60 16.60 2.49
C SER A 37 19.03 15.31 3.10
N GLN A 38 17.71 15.28 3.33
CA GLN A 38 17.05 14.14 3.95
C GLN A 38 17.16 12.83 3.16
N LYS A 39 17.26 12.89 1.82
CA LYS A 39 17.47 11.69 0.99
C LYS A 39 18.80 11.00 1.26
N ASN A 40 19.82 11.76 1.68
CA ASN A 40 21.17 11.25 1.94
C ASN A 40 21.41 10.88 3.41
N LYS A 41 20.51 11.30 4.31
CA LYS A 41 20.59 11.00 5.75
C LYS A 41 19.80 9.73 6.06
N LEU A 42 20.46 8.72 6.61
CA LEU A 42 19.80 7.49 7.05
C LEU A 42 19.35 7.58 8.51
N ILE A 43 18.25 6.90 8.83
CA ILE A 43 17.84 6.66 10.21
C ILE A 43 18.59 5.43 10.71
N THR A 44 19.39 5.58 11.76
CA THR A 44 20.26 4.54 12.31
C THR A 44 19.70 3.86 13.56
N ASP A 45 18.40 4.06 13.84
CA ASP A 45 17.77 3.62 15.09
C ASP A 45 17.46 2.12 15.06
N GLY A 46 18.46 1.28 15.36
CA GLY A 46 18.29 -0.11 15.78
C GLY A 46 17.55 -1.04 14.79
N LYS A 47 16.90 -2.10 15.32
CA LYS A 47 16.15 -3.06 14.50
C LYS A 47 14.83 -2.45 14.00
N ILE A 48 14.41 -2.83 12.79
CA ILE A 48 13.12 -2.44 12.23
C ILE A 48 11.99 -3.06 13.08
N ILE A 49 11.16 -2.21 13.68
CA ILE A 49 9.99 -2.60 14.47
C ILE A 49 8.76 -1.94 13.87
N TYR A 50 7.80 -2.74 13.40
CA TYR A 50 6.53 -2.25 12.86
C TYR A 50 5.55 -1.88 13.97
N THR A 51 4.94 -0.71 13.84
CA THR A 51 3.99 -0.19 14.81
C THR A 51 2.60 -0.80 14.64
N HIS A 52 1.92 -1.02 15.76
CA HIS A 52 0.53 -1.44 15.80
C HIS A 52 -0.32 -0.40 16.55
N GLY A 53 -1.43 0.01 15.93
CA GLY A 53 -2.34 1.00 16.51
C GLY A 53 -1.86 2.45 16.35
N SER A 54 -2.58 3.37 17.00
CA SER A 54 -2.24 4.81 16.99
C SER A 54 -2.02 5.27 18.43
N PRO A 55 -0.80 5.74 18.77
CA PRO A 55 -0.52 6.32 20.08
C PRO A 55 -1.42 7.51 20.43
N LYS A 56 -1.49 7.83 21.73
CA LYS A 56 -2.34 8.90 22.26
C LYS A 56 -1.83 10.31 21.95
N SER A 57 -0.56 10.50 21.61
CA SER A 57 0.03 11.79 21.19
C SER A 57 0.84 11.64 19.91
N ILE A 58 0.92 12.71 19.11
CA ILE A 58 1.64 12.70 17.84
C ILE A 58 3.15 12.57 18.00
N GLU A 59 3.71 13.10 19.08
CA GLU A 59 5.14 12.96 19.40
C GLU A 59 5.51 11.50 19.65
N LYS A 60 4.74 10.80 20.50
CA LYS A 60 4.91 9.36 20.71
C LYS A 60 4.73 8.61 19.40
N HIS A 61 3.75 9.00 18.59
CA HIS A 61 3.55 8.42 17.26
C HIS A 61 4.81 8.57 16.41
N PHE A 62 5.35 9.77 16.27
CA PHE A 62 6.55 10.03 15.47
C PHE A 62 7.75 9.25 15.98
N ASN A 63 7.98 9.21 17.29
CA ASN A 63 9.10 8.47 17.89
C ASN A 63 8.98 6.96 17.65
N THR A 64 7.80 6.36 17.85
CA THR A 64 7.61 4.93 17.56
C THR A 64 7.71 4.65 16.06
N LEU A 65 7.21 5.56 15.22
CA LEU A 65 7.24 5.43 13.76
C LEU A 65 8.67 5.44 13.21
N LYS A 66 9.59 6.18 13.83
CA LYS A 66 10.98 6.30 13.39
C LYS A 66 11.68 4.94 13.30
N ASN A 67 11.37 4.02 14.21
CA ASN A 67 11.90 2.65 14.21
C ASN A 67 11.51 1.85 12.94
N GLU A 68 10.37 2.15 12.31
CA GLU A 68 9.95 1.51 11.06
C GLU A 68 10.82 1.91 9.87
N PHE A 69 11.56 3.01 10.01
CA PHE A 69 12.41 3.60 8.99
C PHE A 69 13.89 3.39 9.27
N SER A 70 14.26 2.56 10.25
CA SER A 70 15.65 2.19 10.45
C SER A 70 16.25 1.62 9.16
N GLY A 71 17.43 2.12 8.78
CA GLY A 71 18.10 1.83 7.50
C GLY A 71 17.51 2.53 6.27
N GLN A 72 16.46 3.33 6.41
CA GLN A 72 15.88 4.14 5.33
C GLN A 72 16.26 5.61 5.47
N SER A 73 16.11 6.38 4.38
CA SER A 73 16.36 7.82 4.41
C SER A 73 15.37 8.55 5.32
N GLU A 74 15.82 9.61 6.00
CA GLU A 74 14.98 10.55 6.76
C GLU A 74 13.84 11.09 5.89
N PHE A 75 14.05 11.20 4.59
CA PHE A 75 13.02 11.62 3.63
C PHE A 75 11.80 10.69 3.61
N CYS A 76 12.01 9.37 3.67
CA CYS A 76 10.92 8.39 3.75
C CYS A 76 10.12 8.54 5.05
N TYR A 77 10.80 8.84 6.15
CA TYR A 77 10.18 9.11 7.44
C TYR A 77 9.41 10.43 7.44
N THR A 78 9.96 11.50 6.85
CA THR A 78 9.25 12.77 6.64
C THR A 78 7.96 12.60 5.84
N HIS A 79 8.00 11.82 4.75
CA HIS A 79 6.80 11.49 3.99
C HIS A 79 5.73 10.81 4.86
N ALA A 80 6.12 9.89 5.74
CA ALA A 80 5.22 9.24 6.68
C ALA A 80 4.69 10.16 7.78
N LYS A 81 5.52 11.05 8.35
CA LYS A 81 5.08 12.08 9.31
C LYS A 81 3.96 12.95 8.72
N ILE A 82 4.09 13.35 7.45
CA ILE A 82 3.07 14.13 6.74
C ILE A 82 1.76 13.33 6.62
N ILE A 83 1.80 12.06 6.23
CA ILE A 83 0.61 11.19 6.17
C ILE A 83 -0.04 11.07 7.55
N VAL A 84 0.74 10.92 8.62
CA VAL A 84 0.22 10.83 9.99
C VAL A 84 -0.51 12.13 10.39
N LEU A 85 0.05 13.31 10.06
CA LEU A 85 -0.62 14.60 10.30
C LEU A 85 -1.95 14.71 9.55
N ILE A 86 -1.97 14.29 8.28
CA ILE A 86 -3.20 14.27 7.45
C ILE A 86 -4.24 13.34 8.07
N ARG A 87 -3.89 12.10 8.44
CA ARG A 87 -4.81 11.11 9.02
C ARG A 87 -5.33 11.49 10.41
N GLN A 88 -4.56 12.31 11.14
CA GLN A 88 -5.03 12.92 12.39
C GLN A 88 -5.86 14.19 12.16
N ASP A 89 -6.05 14.57 10.90
CA ASP A 89 -6.81 15.71 10.42
C ASP A 89 -6.28 17.04 11.00
N PHE A 90 -4.96 17.12 11.20
CA PHE A 90 -4.26 18.33 11.64
C PHE A 90 -3.81 19.13 10.42
N GLU A 91 -4.39 20.32 10.22
CA GLU A 91 -4.16 21.17 9.03
C GLU A 91 -4.14 20.35 7.73
N SER A 92 -5.11 19.46 7.56
CA SER A 92 -5.09 18.39 6.55
C SER A 92 -4.96 18.92 5.13
N SER A 93 -5.63 20.03 4.79
CA SER A 93 -5.48 20.68 3.47
C SER A 93 -4.04 21.16 3.19
N LYS A 94 -3.38 21.77 4.18
CA LYS A 94 -1.99 22.23 4.07
C LYS A 94 -1.03 21.06 3.90
N HIS A 95 -1.14 20.05 4.77
CA HIS A 95 -0.26 18.88 4.71
C HIS A 95 -0.52 18.04 3.45
N PHE A 96 -1.76 17.96 2.97
CA PHE A 96 -2.06 17.29 1.70
C PHE A 96 -1.44 18.02 0.50
N ALA A 97 -1.42 19.35 0.50
CA ALA A 97 -0.72 20.11 -0.55
C ALA A 97 0.78 19.82 -0.56
N ILE A 98 1.42 19.79 0.62
CA ILE A 98 2.84 19.41 0.78
C ILE A 98 3.07 17.98 0.30
N PHE A 99 2.26 17.02 0.79
CA PHE A 99 2.31 15.61 0.40
C PHE A 99 2.21 15.43 -1.12
N LYS A 100 1.22 16.09 -1.75
CA LYS A 100 1.01 16.03 -3.20
C LYS A 100 2.26 16.55 -3.92
N ASN A 101 2.74 17.75 -3.59
CA ASN A 101 3.92 18.35 -4.22
C ASN A 101 5.16 17.44 -4.09
N LEU A 102 5.43 16.95 -2.88
CA LEU A 102 6.52 16.04 -2.57
C LEU A 102 6.41 14.75 -3.42
N ARG A 103 5.22 14.15 -3.50
CA ARG A 103 4.98 12.94 -4.29
C ARG A 103 5.25 13.14 -5.77
N TYR A 104 4.76 14.22 -6.37
CA TYR A 104 5.02 14.50 -7.78
C TYR A 104 6.51 14.70 -8.06
N LYS A 105 7.21 15.49 -7.23
CA LYS A 105 8.64 15.78 -7.41
C LYS A 105 9.55 14.57 -7.23
N GLU A 106 9.23 13.70 -6.27
CA GLU A 106 10.14 12.64 -5.81
C GLU A 106 9.59 11.22 -6.06
N THR A 107 8.72 11.08 -7.08
CA THR A 107 7.99 9.83 -7.38
C THR A 107 8.93 8.63 -7.44
N ARG A 108 9.99 8.69 -8.25
CA ARG A 108 10.93 7.58 -8.46
C ARG A 108 11.65 7.18 -7.17
N PHE A 109 12.06 8.16 -6.35
CA PHE A 109 12.73 7.88 -5.09
C PHE A 109 11.80 7.18 -4.11
N LEU A 110 10.57 7.67 -3.96
CA LEU A 110 9.59 7.11 -3.02
C LEU A 110 9.14 5.71 -3.44
N LEU A 111 8.93 5.46 -4.73
CA LEU A 111 8.59 4.13 -5.25
C LEU A 111 9.71 3.12 -4.98
N LYS A 112 10.97 3.53 -5.07
CA LYS A 112 12.11 2.66 -4.80
C LYS A 112 12.27 2.36 -3.30
N ASN A 113 12.13 3.37 -2.44
CA ASN A 113 12.61 3.29 -1.06
C ASN A 113 11.51 3.03 -0.01
N LEU A 114 10.25 3.43 -0.27
CA LEU A 114 9.17 3.13 0.68
C LEU A 114 8.80 1.65 0.65
N ASN A 115 8.48 1.06 1.79
CA ASN A 115 7.86 -0.28 1.85
C ASN A 115 6.41 -0.24 1.32
N THR A 116 5.84 -1.42 1.03
CA THR A 116 4.50 -1.53 0.42
C THR A 116 3.40 -0.93 1.29
N ARG A 117 3.53 -1.00 2.63
CA ARG A 117 2.55 -0.40 3.55
C ARG A 117 2.50 1.12 3.41
N TRP A 118 3.64 1.78 3.27
CA TRP A 118 3.69 3.23 3.07
C TRP A 118 3.28 3.67 1.67
N LEU A 119 3.51 2.84 0.65
CA LEU A 119 2.96 3.08 -0.68
C LEU A 119 1.42 3.08 -0.66
N ILE A 120 0.82 2.15 0.08
CA ILE A 120 -0.64 2.04 0.23
C ILE A 120 -1.20 3.14 1.11
N SER A 121 -0.50 3.50 2.19
CA SER A 121 -0.89 4.64 3.02
C SER A 121 -0.94 5.94 2.19
N ALA A 122 -0.06 6.06 1.19
CA ALA A 122 -0.09 7.19 0.26
C ALA A 122 -1.25 7.11 -0.74
N THR A 123 -1.65 5.91 -1.22
CA THR A 123 -2.86 5.79 -2.06
C THR A 123 -4.12 6.09 -1.26
N ASP A 124 -4.25 5.57 -0.04
CA ASP A 124 -5.37 5.90 0.85
C ASP A 124 -5.48 7.42 1.07
N THR A 125 -4.34 8.10 1.24
CA THR A 125 -4.29 9.57 1.35
C THR A 125 -4.82 10.26 0.09
N PHE A 126 -4.54 9.75 -1.11
CA PHE A 126 -5.13 10.27 -2.35
C PHE A 126 -6.63 9.95 -2.48
N ALA A 127 -7.08 8.77 -2.04
CA ALA A 127 -8.48 8.39 -2.07
C ALA A 127 -9.36 9.35 -1.24
N ASP A 128 -8.85 9.74 -0.06
CA ASP A 128 -9.57 10.54 0.92
C ASP A 128 -9.54 12.05 0.61
N TYR A 129 -8.42 12.56 0.08
CA TYR A 129 -8.17 14.02 -0.01
C TYR A 129 -8.02 14.58 -1.43
N SER A 130 -7.91 13.74 -2.46
CA SER A 130 -7.79 14.24 -3.84
C SER A 130 -9.15 14.71 -4.39
N ASN A 131 -9.15 15.80 -5.16
CA ASN A 131 -10.31 16.22 -5.95
C ASN A 131 -10.36 15.56 -7.34
N ASP A 132 -9.33 14.80 -7.72
CA ASP A 132 -9.25 14.09 -8.99
C ASP A 132 -9.83 12.67 -8.85
N ASN A 133 -10.93 12.40 -9.55
CA ASN A 133 -11.61 11.10 -9.52
C ASN A 133 -10.76 9.96 -10.08
N ALA A 134 -9.85 10.20 -11.02
CA ALA A 134 -8.94 9.18 -11.52
C ALA A 134 -7.91 8.77 -10.45
N LEU A 135 -7.39 9.75 -9.69
CA LEU A 135 -6.52 9.46 -8.53
C LEU A 135 -7.26 8.67 -7.46
N ARG A 136 -8.51 9.03 -7.15
CA ARG A 136 -9.34 8.34 -6.16
C ARG A 136 -9.65 6.90 -6.58
N GLY A 137 -10.10 6.70 -7.82
CA GLY A 137 -10.43 5.39 -8.35
C GLY A 137 -9.24 4.43 -8.37
N LEU A 138 -8.08 4.89 -8.85
CA LEU A 138 -6.86 4.07 -8.85
C LEU A 138 -6.34 3.81 -7.43
N SER A 139 -6.58 4.72 -6.49
CA SER A 139 -6.20 4.52 -5.10
C SER A 139 -7.00 3.39 -4.47
N ILE A 140 -8.32 3.37 -4.70
CA ILE A 140 -9.20 2.28 -4.28
C ILE A 140 -8.76 0.97 -4.92
N ALA A 141 -8.43 0.96 -6.22
CA ALA A 141 -7.94 -0.24 -6.90
C ALA A 141 -6.66 -0.81 -6.26
N CYS A 142 -5.74 0.07 -5.84
CA CYS A 142 -4.51 -0.33 -5.13
C CYS A 142 -4.84 -0.99 -3.78
N SER A 143 -5.75 -0.39 -3.01
CA SER A 143 -6.17 -0.91 -1.70
C SER A 143 -6.94 -2.23 -1.84
N CYS A 144 -7.79 -2.38 -2.86
CA CYS A 144 -8.44 -3.66 -3.18
C CYS A 144 -7.41 -4.74 -3.51
N LEU A 145 -6.47 -4.47 -4.42
CA LEU A 145 -5.43 -5.43 -4.81
C LEU A 145 -4.62 -5.92 -3.60
N LEU A 146 -4.07 -5.00 -2.79
CA LEU A 146 -3.27 -5.42 -1.64
C LEU A 146 -4.12 -6.10 -0.58
N ASN A 147 -5.30 -5.56 -0.25
CA ASN A 147 -6.11 -6.13 0.83
C ASN A 147 -6.59 -7.54 0.49
N THR A 148 -6.97 -7.81 -0.77
CA THR A 148 -7.32 -9.17 -1.22
C THR A 148 -6.15 -10.13 -1.07
N VAL A 149 -4.94 -9.73 -1.45
CA VAL A 149 -3.75 -10.58 -1.23
C VAL A 149 -3.49 -10.76 0.27
N LYS A 150 -3.57 -9.68 1.05
CA LYS A 150 -3.34 -9.72 2.50
C LYS A 150 -4.29 -10.68 3.20
N ILE A 151 -5.60 -10.62 2.91
CA ILE A 151 -6.56 -11.54 3.56
C ILE A 151 -6.33 -12.98 3.12
N GLN A 152 -6.00 -13.22 1.84
CA GLN A 152 -5.71 -14.56 1.34
C GLN A 152 -4.44 -15.14 1.96
N GLU A 153 -3.36 -14.35 2.10
CA GLU A 153 -2.14 -14.80 2.79
C GLU A 153 -2.38 -15.00 4.30
N SER A 154 -3.22 -14.17 4.93
CA SER A 154 -3.62 -14.37 6.33
C SER A 154 -4.40 -15.67 6.53
N GLU A 155 -5.36 -15.97 5.64
CA GLU A 155 -6.08 -17.24 5.64
C GLU A 155 -5.10 -18.41 5.45
N ARG A 156 -4.18 -18.30 4.48
CA ARG A 156 -3.14 -19.31 4.27
C ARG A 156 -2.32 -19.58 5.52
N PHE A 157 -1.91 -18.51 6.22
CA PHE A 157 -1.16 -18.60 7.47
C PHE A 157 -1.94 -19.32 8.57
N ILE A 158 -3.22 -18.97 8.78
CA ILE A 158 -4.06 -19.55 9.83
C ILE A 158 -4.40 -21.02 9.53
N THR A 159 -4.63 -21.35 8.26
CA THR A 159 -5.00 -22.72 7.81
C THR A 159 -3.80 -23.64 7.61
N ASN A 160 -2.58 -23.15 7.82
CA ASN A 160 -1.33 -23.88 7.60
C ASN A 160 -1.19 -24.46 6.18
N THR A 161 -1.77 -23.80 5.18
CA THR A 161 -1.82 -24.35 3.80
C THR A 161 -0.49 -24.24 3.05
N GLN A 162 0.52 -23.57 3.62
CA GLN A 162 1.87 -23.47 3.07
C GLN A 162 2.59 -24.82 2.85
N ASN A 163 2.18 -25.87 3.57
CA ASN A 163 2.85 -27.17 3.56
C ASN A 163 2.19 -28.19 2.63
N TYR A 164 1.07 -27.85 1.99
CA TYR A 164 0.41 -28.77 1.07
C TYR A 164 1.17 -28.90 -0.24
N LYS A 165 1.26 -30.15 -0.72
CA LYS A 165 1.75 -30.44 -2.06
C LYS A 165 0.67 -30.11 -3.10
N ASP A 166 1.12 -29.76 -4.28
CA ASP A 166 0.23 -29.57 -5.42
C ASP A 166 -0.46 -30.88 -5.79
N ASP A 167 -1.78 -30.79 -6.01
CA ASP A 167 -2.59 -31.88 -6.53
C ASP A 167 -2.41 -31.97 -8.05
N LYS A 168 -1.56 -32.91 -8.48
CA LYS A 168 -1.20 -33.09 -9.90
C LYS A 168 -2.39 -33.49 -10.75
N GLU A 169 -3.33 -34.27 -10.21
CA GLU A 169 -4.50 -34.72 -10.95
C GLU A 169 -5.41 -33.54 -11.28
N LYS A 170 -5.64 -32.65 -10.32
CA LYS A 170 -6.39 -31.40 -10.56
C LYS A 170 -5.69 -30.49 -11.56
N ILE A 171 -4.35 -30.41 -11.54
CA ILE A 171 -3.59 -29.64 -12.54
C ILE A 171 -3.77 -30.24 -13.93
N ILE A 172 -3.64 -31.56 -14.10
CA ILE A 172 -3.83 -32.25 -15.39
C ILE A 172 -5.24 -32.01 -15.94
N ARG A 173 -6.26 -32.06 -15.09
CA ARG A 173 -7.64 -31.76 -15.46
C ARG A 173 -7.79 -30.34 -16.04
N LEU A 174 -7.22 -29.34 -15.36
CA LEU A 174 -7.18 -27.95 -15.86
C LEU A 174 -6.39 -27.83 -17.17
N ASP A 175 -5.30 -28.59 -17.31
CA ASP A 175 -4.47 -28.60 -18.52
C ASP A 175 -5.22 -29.18 -19.73
N ASN A 176 -6.09 -30.16 -19.50
CA ASN A 176 -7.01 -30.74 -20.50
C ASN A 176 -8.27 -29.87 -20.74
N GLU A 177 -8.21 -28.58 -20.41
CA GLU A 177 -9.28 -27.58 -20.61
C GLU A 177 -10.56 -27.83 -19.80
N GLU A 178 -10.51 -28.67 -18.75
CA GLU A 178 -11.65 -28.84 -17.86
C GLU A 178 -11.90 -27.56 -17.07
N ARG A 179 -13.14 -27.03 -17.15
CA ARG A 179 -13.56 -25.84 -16.43
C ARG A 179 -14.13 -26.20 -15.06
N ILE A 180 -13.28 -26.22 -14.05
CA ILE A 180 -13.68 -26.43 -12.66
C ILE A 180 -14.29 -25.14 -12.09
N ALA A 181 -15.57 -25.15 -11.73
CA ALA A 181 -16.26 -24.01 -11.15
C ALA A 181 -15.79 -23.69 -9.72
N LEU A 182 -15.74 -22.40 -9.38
CA LEU A 182 -15.50 -21.89 -8.02
C LEU A 182 -16.79 -21.32 -7.43
N PHE A 183 -17.29 -20.21 -7.99
CA PHE A 183 -18.53 -19.56 -7.58
C PHE A 183 -19.05 -18.67 -8.70
N TYR A 184 -20.39 -18.52 -8.80
CA TYR A 184 -21.08 -17.55 -9.67
C TYR A 184 -20.43 -17.33 -11.06
N GLY A 185 -20.22 -18.40 -11.83
CA GLY A 185 -19.65 -18.34 -13.19
C GLY A 185 -18.13 -18.17 -13.26
N ILE A 186 -17.43 -18.00 -12.14
CA ILE A 186 -15.97 -17.99 -12.04
C ILE A 186 -15.45 -19.43 -11.93
N SER A 187 -14.39 -19.74 -12.67
CA SER A 187 -13.71 -21.02 -12.63
C SER A 187 -12.30 -20.88 -12.08
N VAL A 188 -11.71 -22.02 -11.69
CA VAL A 188 -10.33 -22.11 -11.21
C VAL A 188 -9.37 -21.46 -12.21
N PHE A 189 -8.40 -20.70 -11.69
CA PHE A 189 -7.31 -20.15 -12.49
C PHE A 189 -6.43 -21.31 -13.01
N LYS A 190 -6.36 -21.48 -14.32
CA LYS A 190 -5.48 -22.47 -14.97
C LYS A 190 -4.01 -22.10 -14.75
N ILE A 191 -3.36 -22.81 -13.84
CA ILE A 191 -1.95 -22.64 -13.52
C ILE A 191 -1.13 -22.91 -14.80
N GLY A 192 -0.08 -22.13 -15.04
CA GLY A 192 0.81 -22.37 -16.18
C GLY A 192 0.52 -21.53 -17.43
N THR A 193 -0.75 -21.36 -17.81
CA THR A 193 -1.10 -20.82 -19.14
C THR A 193 -2.16 -19.72 -19.18
N ASN A 194 -2.94 -19.51 -18.12
CA ASN A 194 -4.01 -18.50 -18.09
C ASN A 194 -3.46 -17.06 -18.24
N ASP A 195 -4.15 -16.22 -18.99
CA ASP A 195 -3.73 -14.87 -19.35
C ASP A 195 -4.40 -13.74 -18.55
N THR A 196 -5.29 -14.07 -17.60
CA THR A 196 -6.04 -13.09 -16.80
C THR A 196 -5.12 -12.07 -16.13
N LEU A 197 -4.04 -12.54 -15.50
CA LEU A 197 -3.07 -11.67 -14.83
C LEU A 197 -2.24 -10.84 -15.80
N ARG A 198 -1.97 -11.36 -17.01
CA ARG A 198 -1.29 -10.59 -18.07
C ARG A 198 -2.18 -9.47 -18.59
N ASN A 199 -3.45 -9.77 -18.85
CA ASN A 199 -4.42 -8.78 -19.29
C ASN A 199 -4.64 -7.70 -18.21
N MET A 200 -4.60 -8.09 -16.92
CA MET A 200 -4.61 -7.12 -15.81
C MET A 200 -3.33 -6.27 -15.80
N ARG A 201 -2.15 -6.89 -15.93
CA ARG A 201 -0.86 -6.17 -15.99
C ARG A 201 -0.85 -5.12 -17.09
N TRP A 202 -1.31 -5.45 -18.30
CA TRP A 202 -1.39 -4.50 -19.41
C TRP A 202 -2.25 -3.27 -19.11
N ARG A 203 -3.35 -3.44 -18.37
CA ARG A 203 -4.20 -2.33 -17.95
C ARG A 203 -3.51 -1.49 -16.87
N ILE A 204 -2.78 -2.12 -15.96
CA ILE A 204 -1.96 -1.44 -14.95
C ILE A 204 -0.84 -0.63 -15.62
N ASP A 205 -0.16 -1.17 -16.64
CA ASP A 205 0.88 -0.44 -17.38
C ASP A 205 0.31 0.81 -18.07
N LYS A 206 -0.92 0.74 -18.61
CA LYS A 206 -1.62 1.91 -19.15
C LYS A 206 -1.96 2.91 -18.05
N ALA A 207 -2.50 2.44 -16.92
CA ALA A 207 -2.83 3.30 -15.77
C ALA A 207 -1.58 4.01 -15.20
N ALA A 208 -0.43 3.34 -15.17
CA ALA A 208 0.83 3.91 -14.71
C ALA A 208 1.32 5.11 -15.54
N LYS A 209 0.88 5.21 -16.79
CA LYS A 209 1.17 6.36 -17.66
C LYS A 209 0.23 7.54 -17.43
N ILE A 210 -0.91 7.33 -16.74
CA ILE A 210 -1.92 8.38 -16.52
C ILE A 210 -1.50 9.30 -15.38
N ASN A 211 -1.17 8.73 -14.21
CA ASN A 211 -0.85 9.52 -13.03
C ASN A 211 0.03 8.76 -12.02
N ILE A 212 0.47 9.47 -10.99
CA ILE A 212 1.34 8.94 -9.94
C ILE A 212 0.74 7.76 -9.18
N VAL A 213 -0.59 7.67 -9.04
CA VAL A 213 -1.23 6.55 -8.35
C VAL A 213 -1.19 5.29 -9.20
N GLY A 214 -1.34 5.42 -10.52
CA GLY A 214 -1.08 4.32 -11.44
C GLY A 214 0.34 3.76 -11.31
N GLN A 215 1.34 4.64 -11.13
CA GLN A 215 2.73 4.19 -10.91
C GLN A 215 2.89 3.43 -9.59
N ILE A 216 2.18 3.83 -8.54
CA ILE A 216 2.15 3.07 -7.28
C ILE A 216 1.49 1.71 -7.48
N LEU A 217 0.35 1.66 -8.17
CA LEU A 217 -0.35 0.40 -8.44
C LEU A 217 0.56 -0.58 -9.19
N LEU A 218 1.30 -0.10 -10.18
CA LEU A 218 2.30 -0.89 -10.88
C LEU A 218 3.41 -1.38 -9.95
N GLU A 219 3.99 -0.51 -9.13
CA GLU A 219 5.05 -0.90 -8.19
C GLU A 219 4.55 -1.93 -7.16
N VAL A 220 3.33 -1.76 -6.64
CA VAL A 220 2.69 -2.75 -5.74
C VAL A 220 2.52 -4.09 -6.47
N PHE A 221 1.99 -4.08 -7.69
CA PHE A 221 1.84 -5.28 -8.50
C PHE A 221 3.18 -6.00 -8.76
N LEU A 222 4.25 -5.26 -9.04
CA LEU A 222 5.59 -5.81 -9.23
C LEU A 222 6.15 -6.43 -7.94
N ARG A 223 5.90 -5.80 -6.78
CA ARG A 223 6.35 -6.31 -5.48
C ARG A 223 5.64 -7.59 -5.04
N LEU A 224 4.35 -7.73 -5.37
CA LEU A 224 3.61 -8.98 -5.12
C LEU A 224 4.29 -10.18 -5.79
N GLN A 225 4.98 -9.96 -6.91
CA GLN A 225 5.72 -11.00 -7.62
C GLN A 225 7.15 -11.22 -7.13
N LYS A 226 7.59 -10.53 -6.05
CA LYS A 226 8.93 -10.66 -5.47
C LYS A 226 8.90 -11.40 -4.12
N PHE A 227 7.94 -11.07 -3.26
CA PHE A 227 7.77 -11.70 -1.94
C PHE A 227 6.97 -13.01 -2.03
N ASP A 228 6.96 -13.83 -0.98
CA ASP A 228 6.11 -15.04 -0.90
C ASP A 228 4.63 -14.65 -0.81
N THR A 229 4.05 -14.32 -1.95
CA THR A 229 2.62 -14.12 -2.13
C THR A 229 2.10 -15.05 -3.21
N ILE A 230 0.77 -15.17 -3.30
CA ILE A 230 0.10 -15.94 -4.34
C ILE A 230 0.56 -15.55 -5.75
N TYR A 231 0.88 -14.28 -6.00
CA TYR A 231 1.40 -13.82 -7.29
C TYR A 231 2.77 -14.41 -7.61
N LYS A 232 3.70 -14.44 -6.64
CA LYS A 232 5.03 -15.05 -6.82
C LYS A 232 4.90 -16.56 -7.00
N ARG A 233 4.07 -17.23 -6.19
CA ARG A 233 3.88 -18.68 -6.25
C ARG A 233 3.27 -19.11 -7.58
N LEU A 234 2.24 -18.41 -8.07
CA LEU A 234 1.65 -18.68 -9.39
C LEU A 234 2.60 -18.33 -10.53
N LYS A 235 3.37 -17.24 -10.41
CA LYS A 235 4.39 -16.87 -11.41
C LYS A 235 5.44 -17.96 -11.55
N ASN A 236 5.93 -18.51 -10.44
CA ASN A 236 6.95 -19.58 -10.46
C ASN A 236 6.43 -20.87 -11.13
N LYS A 237 5.12 -21.08 -11.14
CA LYS A 237 4.46 -22.22 -11.80
C LYS A 237 4.00 -21.89 -13.23
N HIS A 238 4.20 -20.66 -13.68
CA HIS A 238 3.79 -20.23 -15.01
C HIS A 238 4.77 -20.74 -16.07
N THR A 239 4.27 -21.41 -17.10
CA THR A 239 5.11 -22.07 -18.11
C THR A 239 5.02 -21.38 -19.47
N ARG A 240 3.90 -20.70 -19.77
CA ARG A 240 3.69 -20.07 -21.08
C ARG A 240 4.13 -18.61 -21.09
N GLY A 241 5.30 -18.34 -21.69
CA GLY A 241 5.86 -16.98 -21.79
C GLY A 241 4.92 -15.95 -22.43
N LYS A 242 4.13 -16.33 -23.45
CA LYS A 242 3.16 -15.43 -24.11
C LYS A 242 2.07 -14.91 -23.16
N THR A 243 1.76 -15.61 -22.07
CA THR A 243 0.73 -15.23 -21.10
C THR A 243 1.32 -14.77 -19.75
N GLY A 244 2.63 -14.54 -19.69
CA GLY A 244 3.30 -14.00 -18.51
C GLY A 244 2.89 -12.56 -18.18
N TRP A 245 2.94 -12.22 -16.88
CA TRP A 245 2.57 -10.89 -16.34
C TRP A 245 3.70 -10.18 -15.58
N TRP A 246 4.90 -10.76 -15.61
CA TRP A 246 6.07 -10.18 -14.95
C TRP A 246 6.61 -8.95 -15.67
#